data_AF-A0A1C4XJ15-F1
#
_entry.id   AF-A0A1C4XJ15-F1
#
_cell.length_a   1.000
_cell.length_b   1.000
_cell.length_c   1.000
_cell.angle_alpha   90.00
_cell.angle_beta   90.00
_cell.angle_gamma   90.00
#
_symmetry.space_group_name_H-M   'P 1'
#
loop_
_entity.id
_entity.type
_entity.pdbx_description
1 polymer ?
#
loop_
_entity_poly.entity_id
_entity_poly.type
_entity_poly.pdbx_seq_one_letter_code
_entity_poly.pdbx_strand_id
1 'polypeptide(L)' 'MRRLKVAEDALPQAEEQAVLAARQIKADARARVEQARTELHQAMAAEYRAGARQVDLVRRTGYSRERVRQILRAAGIEAE' A
#
# COMPACT_ATOMS: atom_id res chain seq x y z
N MET A 1 9.07 48.49 0.87
CA MET A 1 7.84 47.99 1.53
C MET A 1 6.91 47.18 0.62
N ARG A 2 6.61 47.59 -0.64
CA ARG A 2 5.63 46.88 -1.50
C ARG A 2 5.93 45.40 -1.79
N ARG A 3 7.21 45.00 -1.89
CA ARG A 3 7.60 43.59 -2.13
C ARG A 3 7.40 42.67 -0.91
N LEU A 4 7.56 43.21 0.30
CA LEU A 4 7.33 42.45 1.55
C LEU A 4 5.85 42.08 1.67
N LYS A 5 4.97 43.07 1.49
CA LYS A 5 3.53 42.88 1.56
C LYS A 5 3.01 41.86 0.54
N VAL A 6 3.51 41.91 -0.69
CA VAL A 6 3.19 40.90 -1.72
C VAL A 6 3.64 39.50 -1.32
N ALA A 7 4.80 39.37 -0.67
CA ALA A 7 5.28 38.09 -0.17
C ALA A 7 4.44 37.57 1.01
N GLU A 8 4.05 38.46 1.94
CA GLU A 8 3.16 38.14 3.06
C GLU A 8 1.78 37.69 2.58
N ASP A 9 1.20 38.39 1.60
CA ASP A 9 -0.11 38.07 1.04
C ASP A 9 -0.09 36.74 0.24
N ALA A 10 1.06 36.35 -0.31
CA ALA A 10 1.24 35.10 -1.05
C ALA A 10 1.54 33.89 -0.16
N LEU A 11 1.98 34.09 1.09
CA LEU A 11 2.35 33.01 2.00
C LEU A 11 1.21 32.00 2.26
N PRO A 12 -0.03 32.42 2.55
CA PRO A 12 -1.12 31.47 2.80
C PRO A 12 -1.41 30.56 1.61
N GLN A 13 -1.28 31.08 0.38
CA GLN A 13 -1.48 30.30 -0.84
C GLN A 13 -0.36 29.27 -1.03
N ALA A 14 0.88 29.65 -0.73
CA ALA A 14 2.02 28.73 -0.77
C ALA A 14 1.88 27.62 0.29
N GLU A 15 1.41 27.96 1.50
CA GLU A 15 1.14 26.99 2.57
C GLU A 15 0.03 26.01 2.18
N GLU A 16 -1.08 26.51 1.63
CA GLU A 16 -2.17 25.65 1.16
C GLU A 16 -1.70 24.68 0.07
N GLN A 17 -0.94 25.16 -0.90
CA GLN A 17 -0.36 24.32 -1.95
C GLN A 17 0.58 23.27 -1.38
N ALA A 18 1.41 23.61 -0.40
CA ALA A 18 2.29 22.66 0.27
C ALA A 18 1.51 21.58 1.02
N VAL A 19 0.42 21.94 1.70
CA VAL A 19 -0.46 20.98 2.39
C VAL A 19 -1.15 20.05 1.39
N LEU A 20 -1.64 20.58 0.27
CA LEU A 20 -2.26 19.78 -0.79
C LEU A 20 -1.25 18.79 -1.40
N ALA A 21 -0.05 19.25 -1.72
CA ALA A 21 1.02 18.40 -2.24
C ALA A 21 1.40 17.28 -1.25
N ALA A 22 1.54 17.61 0.03
CA ALA A 22 1.84 16.61 1.06
C ALA A 22 0.72 15.56 1.19
N ARG A 23 -0.55 15.97 1.07
CA ARG A 23 -1.69 15.05 1.07
C ARG A 23 -1.68 14.13 -0.14
N GLN A 24 -1.36 14.66 -1.32
CA GLN A 24 -1.25 13.87 -2.56
C GLN A 24 -0.13 12.84 -2.45
N ILE A 25 1.07 13.24 -2.01
CA ILE A 25 2.20 12.32 -1.79
C ILE A 25 1.80 11.17 -0.86
N LYS A 26 1.11 11.48 0.24
CA LYS A 26 0.64 10.47 1.19
C LYS A 26 -0.41 9.54 0.56
N ALA A 27 -1.34 10.08 -0.21
CA ALA A 27 -2.36 9.31 -0.90
C ALA A 27 -1.74 8.35 -1.92
N ASP A 28 -0.81 8.85 -2.74
CA ASP A 28 -0.10 8.06 -3.75
C ASP A 28 0.75 6.96 -3.12
N ALA A 29 1.47 7.28 -2.03
CA ALA A 29 2.24 6.29 -1.29
C ALA A 29 1.33 5.18 -0.75
N ARG A 30 0.17 5.53 -0.20
CA ARG A 30 -0.81 4.56 0.29
C ARG A 30 -1.36 3.70 -0.85
N ALA A 31 -1.68 4.30 -1.99
CA ALA A 31 -2.16 3.57 -3.17
C ALA A 31 -1.13 2.55 -3.65
N ARG A 32 0.16 2.92 -3.72
CA ARG A 32 1.26 2.02 -4.09
C ARG A 32 1.40 0.84 -3.12
N VAL A 33 1.29 1.09 -1.81
CA VAL A 33 1.35 0.03 -0.79
C VAL A 33 0.20 -0.96 -0.96
N GLU A 34 -1.02 -0.48 -1.19
CA GLU A 34 -2.18 -1.36 -1.38
C GLU A 34 -2.14 -2.12 -2.72
N GLN A 35 -1.60 -1.50 -3.76
CA GLN A 35 -1.32 -2.20 -5.02
C GLN A 35 -0.30 -3.33 -4.81
N ALA A 36 0.85 -3.04 -4.21
CA ALA A 36 1.88 -4.04 -3.94
C ALA A 36 1.37 -5.18 -3.04
N ARG A 37 0.48 -4.86 -2.08
CA ARG A 37 -0.18 -5.87 -1.24
C ARG A 37 -1.08 -6.78 -2.07
N THR A 38 -1.85 -6.21 -2.99
CA THR A 38 -2.71 -6.97 -3.91
C THR A 38 -1.89 -7.91 -4.79
N GLU A 39 -0.81 -7.40 -5.38
CA GLU A 39 0.11 -8.17 -6.21
C GLU A 39 0.75 -9.33 -5.43
N LEU A 40 1.20 -9.07 -4.20
CA LEU A 40 1.72 -10.11 -3.31
C LEU A 40 0.69 -11.22 -3.06
N HIS A 41 -0.55 -10.86 -2.73
CA HIS A 41 -1.60 -11.84 -2.47
C HIS A 41 -1.90 -12.70 -3.70
N GLN A 42 -1.93 -12.10 -4.90
CA GLN A 42 -2.10 -12.82 -6.16
C GLN A 42 -0.95 -13.79 -6.41
N ALA A 43 0.29 -13.35 -6.18
CA ALA A 43 1.48 -14.21 -6.30
C ALA A 43 1.44 -15.39 -5.33
N MET A 44 1.05 -15.16 -4.07
CA MET A 44 0.88 -16.24 -3.08
C MET A 44 -0.16 -17.27 -3.52
N ALA A 45 -1.30 -16.82 -4.03
CA ALA A 45 -2.35 -17.71 -4.52
C ALA A 45 -1.90 -18.51 -5.75
N ALA A 46 -1.17 -17.88 -6.67
CA ALA A 46 -0.60 -18.57 -7.83
C ALA A 46 0.45 -19.61 -7.41
N GLU A 47 1.34 -19.27 -6.47
CA GLU A 47 2.36 -20.19 -5.96
C GLU A 47 1.73 -21.40 -5.24
N TYR A 48 0.67 -21.17 -4.46
CA TYR A 48 -0.08 -22.26 -3.81
C TYR A 48 -0.74 -23.18 -4.85
N ARG A 49 -1.38 -22.62 -5.89
CA ARG A 49 -1.96 -23.41 -6.99
C ARG A 49 -0.91 -24.23 -7.75
N ALA A 50 0.32 -23.73 -7.82
CA ALA A 50 1.45 -24.44 -8.40
C ALA A 50 2.01 -25.55 -7.49
N GLY A 51 1.44 -25.76 -6.30
CA GLY A 51 1.80 -26.85 -5.39
C GLY A 51 2.71 -26.44 -4.22
N ALA A 52 2.97 -25.15 -4.02
CA ALA A 52 3.67 -24.71 -2.82
C ALA A 52 2.83 -24.96 -1.56
N ARG A 53 3.49 -25.39 -0.48
CA ARG A 53 2.80 -25.64 0.79
C ARG A 53 2.58 -24.34 1.55
N GLN A 54 1.53 -24.28 2.34
CA GLN A 54 1.22 -23.13 3.19
C GLN A 54 2.39 -22.73 4.12
N VAL A 55 3.12 -23.71 4.65
CA VAL A 55 4.30 -23.46 5.52
C VAL A 55 5.42 -22.74 4.78
N ASP A 56 5.57 -22.98 3.48
CA ASP A 56 6.61 -22.34 2.67
C ASP A 56 6.24 -20.88 2.40
N LEU A 57 4.95 -20.59 2.13
CA LEU A 57 4.42 -19.23 2.01
C LEU A 57 4.58 -18.44 3.32
N VAL A 58 4.29 -19.05 4.47
CA VAL A 58 4.53 -18.44 5.79
C VAL A 58 5.98 -18.05 5.97
N ARG A 59 6.93 -18.95 5.63
CA ARG A 59 8.37 -18.69 5.77
C ARG A 59 8.86 -17.57 4.85
N ARG A 60 8.37 -17.52 3.61
CA ARG A 60 8.79 -16.50 2.63
C ARG A 60 8.21 -15.12 2.93
N THR A 61 6.95 -15.06 3.36
CA THR A 61 6.21 -13.79 3.52
C THR A 61 6.26 -13.24 4.94
N GLY A 62 6.58 -14.08 5.94
CA GLY A 62 6.50 -13.73 7.35
C GLY A 62 5.07 -13.60 7.90
N TYR A 63 4.05 -13.89 7.09
CA TYR A 63 2.66 -13.90 7.54
C TYR A 63 2.38 -15.11 8.44
N SER A 64 1.45 -14.93 9.38
CA SER A 64 0.94 -16.05 10.16
C SER A 64 0.21 -17.05 9.24
N ARG A 65 0.16 -18.33 9.65
CA ARG A 65 -0.59 -19.37 8.92
C ARG A 65 -2.03 -18.96 8.66
N GLU A 66 -2.68 -18.39 9.67
CA GLU A 66 -4.06 -17.92 9.53
C GLU A 66 -4.19 -16.79 8.51
N ARG A 67 -3.24 -15.84 8.49
CA ARG A 67 -3.26 -14.78 7.48
C ARG A 67 -3.09 -15.34 6.07
N VAL A 68 -2.18 -16.31 5.89
CA VAL A 68 -2.03 -17.01 4.59
C VAL A 68 -3.33 -17.71 4.21
N ARG A 69 -3.99 -18.42 5.15
CA ARG A 69 -5.28 -19.08 4.90
C ARG A 69 -6.35 -18.11 4.45
N GLN A 70 -6.48 -16.95 5.11
CA GLN A 70 -7.44 -15.91 4.73
C GLN A 70 -7.18 -15.38 3.31
N ILE A 71 -5.91 -15.15 2.97
CA ILE A 71 -5.53 -14.68 1.63
C ILE A 71 -5.88 -15.74 0.57
N LEU A 72 -5.57 -17.01 0.82
CA LEU A 72 -5.91 -18.11 -0.08
C LEU A 72 -7.43 -18.26 -0.25
N ARG A 73 -8.20 -18.19 0.85
CA ARG A 73 -9.68 -18.22 0.81
C ARG A 73 -10.26 -17.05 0.04
N ALA A 74 -9.73 -15.83 0.22
CA ALA A 74 -10.15 -14.67 -0.56
C ALA A 74 -9.86 -14.84 -2.06
N ALA A 75 -8.89 -15.67 -2.42
CA ALA A 75 -8.60 -16.08 -3.79
C ALA A 75 -9.40 -17.33 -4.25
N GLY A 76 -10.36 -17.81 -3.46
CA GLY A 76 -11.19 -18.98 -3.76
C GLY A 76 -10.49 -20.33 -3.56
N ILE A 77 -9.42 -20.38 -2.76
CA ILE A 77 -8.65 -21.59 -2.49
C ILE A 77 -8.95 -22.07 -1.07
N GLU A 78 -9.44 -23.31 -0.95
CA GLU A 78 -9.54 -24.00 0.33
C GLU A 78 -8.18 -24.57 0.71
N ALA A 79 -7.55 -23.96 1.71
CA ALA A 79 -6.29 -24.39 2.27
C ALA A 79 -6.51 -24.93 3.69
N GLU A 80 -6.20 -26.20 3.89
CA GLU A 80 -6.21 -26.88 5.20
C GLU A 80 -4.94 -26.56 6.00
#